data_AF-A0A5C5CDB1-F1
#
_entry.id   AF-A0A5C5CDB1-F1
#
_cell.length_a   1.000
_cell.length_b   1.000
_cell.length_c   1.000
_cell.angle_alpha   90.00
_cell.angle_beta   90.00
_cell.angle_gamma   90.00
#
_symmetry.space_group_name_H-M   'P 1'
#
loop_
_entity.id
_entity.type
_entity.pdbx_description
1 polymer ?
#
loop_
_entity_poly.entity_id
_entity_poly.type
_entity_poly.pdbx_seq_one_letter_code
_entity_poly.pdbx_strand_id
1 'polypeptide(L)' 'MLTGMTLDAGATLAPAFMLTLNHQDITRNISDRLISLSLSDNRGFEADQLDIELDDT' A
#
# COMPACT_ATOMS: atom_id res chain seq x y z
N MET A 1 10.43 9.80 14.93
CA MET A 1 9.59 10.25 16.05
C MET A 1 8.22 10.63 15.49
N LEU A 2 7.23 9.73 15.56
CA LEU A 2 5.84 10.03 15.22
C LEU A 2 5.13 10.47 16.51
N THR A 3 5.22 11.75 16.83
CA THR A 3 4.63 12.32 18.05
C THR A 3 3.29 12.95 17.69
N GLY A 4 2.17 12.37 18.16
CA GLY A 4 0.91 13.12 18.27
C GLY A 4 -0.34 12.60 17.58
N MET A 5 -0.43 11.33 17.15
CA MET A 5 -1.74 10.76 16.79
C MET A 5 -2.43 10.26 18.06
N THR A 6 -3.40 11.02 18.59
CA THR A 6 -4.35 10.51 19.56
C THR A 6 -5.20 9.45 18.87
N LEU A 7 -4.80 8.18 18.98
CA LEU A 7 -5.59 7.04 18.55
C LEU A 7 -6.76 6.89 19.52
N ASP A 8 -8.00 6.98 19.01
CA ASP A 8 -9.18 6.62 19.79
C ASP A 8 -8.98 5.22 20.39
N ALA A 9 -9.45 5.02 21.63
CA ALA A 9 -9.35 3.72 22.29
C ALA A 9 -10.12 2.65 21.48
N GLY A 10 -9.38 1.83 20.72
CA GLY A 10 -9.92 0.85 19.77
C GLY A 10 -9.54 1.09 18.30
N ALA A 11 -8.85 2.18 17.97
CA ALA A 11 -8.35 2.43 16.63
C ALA A 11 -7.25 1.40 16.28
N THR A 12 -7.51 0.60 15.25
CA THR A 12 -6.51 -0.29 14.67
C THR A 12 -5.54 0.54 13.84
N LEU A 13 -4.24 0.45 14.16
CA LEU A 13 -3.18 0.96 13.30
C LEU A 13 -3.13 0.09 12.04
N ALA A 14 -3.99 0.39 11.07
CA ALA A 14 -3.95 -0.20 9.75
C ALA A 14 -2.97 0.59 8.87
N PRO A 15 -2.10 -0.08 8.09
CA PRO A 15 -1.23 0.61 7.18
C PRO A 15 -2.05 1.26 6.04
N ALA A 16 -1.52 2.34 5.45
CA ALA A 16 -2.16 3.01 4.32
C ALA A 16 -2.35 2.08 3.11
N PHE A 17 -1.46 1.10 2.95
CA PHE A 17 -1.55 0.02 1.99
C PHE A 17 -0.79 -1.20 2.51
N MET A 18 -1.09 -2.37 1.96
CA MET A 18 -0.32 -3.60 2.18
C MET A 18 -0.16 -4.31 0.85
N LEU A 19 1.06 -4.71 0.50
CA LEU A 19 1.35 -5.46 -0.71
C LEU A 19 1.99 -6.80 -0.34
N THR A 20 1.38 -7.89 -0.80
CA THR A 20 1.92 -9.23 -0.62
C THR A 20 2.29 -9.83 -1.97
N LEU A 21 3.45 -10.49 -2.03
CA LEU A 21 3.90 -11.24 -3.20
C LEU A 21 4.16 -12.66 -2.76
N ASN A 22 3.48 -13.64 -3.37
CA ASN A 22 3.59 -15.06 -3.00
C ASN A 22 3.38 -15.31 -1.48
N HIS A 23 2.42 -14.62 -0.86
CA HIS A 23 2.13 -14.67 0.58
C HIS A 23 3.22 -14.08 1.49
N GLN A 24 4.24 -13.43 0.94
CA GLN A 24 5.21 -12.66 1.69
C GLN A 24 4.81 -11.18 1.67
N ASP A 25 4.74 -10.56 2.84
CA ASP A 25 4.55 -9.11 2.95
C ASP A 25 5.82 -8.39 2.47
N ILE A 26 5.68 -7.61 1.40
CA ILE A 26 6.73 -6.79 0.80
C ILE A 26 6.50 -5.30 1.00
N THR A 27 5.49 -4.91 1.80
CA THR A 27 5.10 -3.52 2.02
C THR A 27 6.31 -2.68 2.44
N ARG A 28 7.13 -3.18 3.37
CA ARG A 28 8.33 -2.48 3.84
C ARG A 28 9.43 -2.37 2.77
N ASN A 29 9.52 -3.32 1.85
CA ASN A 29 10.53 -3.32 0.80
C ASN A 29 10.31 -2.20 -0.22
N ILE A 30 9.06 -1.80 -0.44
CA ILE A 30 8.70 -0.81 -1.44
C ILE A 30 8.31 0.54 -0.83
N SER A 31 7.95 0.60 0.46
CA SER A 31 7.40 1.82 1.10
C SER A 31 8.29 3.04 0.93
N ASP A 32 9.61 2.89 1.11
CA ASP A 32 10.55 4.01 1.05
C ASP A 32 10.76 4.54 -0.38
N ARG A 33 10.42 3.73 -1.39
CA ARG A 33 10.62 4.03 -2.81
C ARG A 33 9.30 4.29 -3.54
N LEU A 34 8.16 4.16 -2.87
CA LEU A 34 6.85 4.23 -3.51
C LEU A 34 6.51 5.68 -3.87
N ILE A 35 6.38 5.96 -5.17
CA ILE A 35 5.93 7.26 -5.70
C ILE A 35 4.40 7.24 -5.81
N SER A 36 3.85 6.19 -6.44
CA SER A 36 2.40 6.05 -6.62
C SER A 36 1.96 4.58 -6.65
N LEU A 37 0.74 4.34 -6.15
CA LEU A 37 0.05 3.05 -6.21
C LEU A 37 -1.41 3.33 -6.61
N SER A 38 -1.86 2.75 -7.71
CA SER A 38 -3.23 2.91 -8.21
C SER A 38 -3.84 1.56 -8.57
N LEU A 39 -5.06 1.30 -8.10
CA LEU A 39 -5.82 0.10 -8.41
C LEU A 39 -7.07 0.50 -9.21
N SER A 40 -7.14 0.02 -10.45
CA SER A 40 -8.30 0.19 -11.32
C SER A 40 -9.08 -1.11 -11.38
N ASP A 41 -10.30 -1.07 -10.84
CA ASP A 41 -11.29 -2.15 -10.99
C ASP A 41 -11.87 -2.06 -12.41
N ASN A 42 -11.52 -3.05 -13.24
CA ASN A 42 -11.92 -3.09 -14.64
C ASN A 42 -13.16 -3.98 -14.75
N ARG A 43 -14.34 -3.34 -14.83
CA ARG A 43 -15.61 -4.08 -14.93
C ARG A 43 -15.72 -4.83 -16.26
N GLY A 44 -16.11 -6.10 -16.22
CA GLY A 44 -16.46 -6.89 -17.39
C GLY A 44 -15.58 -8.13 -17.55
N PHE A 45 -14.99 -8.30 -18.74
CA PHE A 45 -14.09 -9.42 -19.07
C PHE A 45 -12.60 -9.07 -18.90
N GLU A 46 -12.30 -7.88 -18.40
CA GLU A 46 -10.94 -7.42 -18.17
C GLU A 46 -10.53 -7.71 -16.72
N ALA A 47 -9.24 -7.96 -16.50
CA ALA A 47 -8.71 -8.10 -15.15
C ALA A 47 -8.49 -6.71 -14.55
N ASP A 48 -8.60 -6.63 -13.22
CA ASP A 48 -8.16 -5.46 -12.47
C ASP A 48 -6.71 -5.13 -12.80
N GLN A 49 -6.40 -3.83 -12.81
CA GLN A 49 -5.05 -3.34 -13.06
C GLN A 49 -4.49 -2.68 -11.79
N LEU A 50 -3.29 -3.10 -11.40
CA LEU A 50 -2.51 -2.47 -10.35
C LEU A 50 -1.27 -1.81 -10.97
N ASP A 51 -1.20 -0.48 -10.88
CA ASP A 51 -0.05 0.31 -11.30
C ASP A 51 0.78 0.72 -10.09
N ILE A 52 2.10 0.56 -10.17
CA ILE A 52 3.07 0.88 -9.12
C ILE A 52 4.23 1.65 -9.74
N GLU A 53 4.51 2.84 -9.21
CA GLU A 53 5.66 3.65 -9.60
C GLU A 53 6.65 3.74 -8.44
N LEU A 54 7.92 3.43 -8.71
CA LEU A 54 8.97 3.38 -7.71
C LEU A 54 10.14 4.27 -8.11
N ASP A 55 10.73 4.95 -7.12
CA ASP A 55 11.99 5.68 -7.25
C ASP A 55 13.16 4.69 -7.35
N ASP A 56 14.07 4.89 -8.29
CA ASP A 56 15.28 4.07 -8.51
C ASP A 56 16.59 4.85 -8.42
N THR A 57 16.55 6.10 -7.92
CA THR A 57 17.73 6.96 -7.75
C THR A 57 18.77 6.45 -6.75
#